data_AF-A0A1T5C2S1-F1
#
_entry.id   AF-A0A1T5C2S1-F1
#
_cell.length_a   1.000
_cell.length_b   1.000
_cell.length_c   1.000
_cell.angle_alpha   90.00
_cell.angle_beta   90.00
_cell.angle_gamma   90.00
#
_symmetry.space_group_name_H-M   'P 1'
#
loop_
_entity.id
_entity.type
_entity.pdbx_description
1 polymer ?
#
loop_
_entity_poly.entity_id
_entity_poly.type
_entity_poly.pdbx_seq_one_letter_code
_entity_poly.pdbx_strand_id
1 'polypeptide(L)'
;MWPFRRKTRSRDDDASATIDAAILFTAQRWCAFSRSVALPAEMTLRDRISIFARALDESLHGHFPTLVSAPEQVILLIIAKGVEQSGLLARGEIERELGIILPH
;
A
#
# COMPACT_ATOMS: atom_id res chain seq x y z
N MET A 1 -18.51 -40.14 -14.85
CA MET A 1 -17.08 -39.81 -14.69
C MET A 1 -16.91 -38.31 -14.78
N TRP A 2 -16.59 -37.68 -13.66
CA TRP A 2 -16.36 -36.24 -13.54
C TRP A 2 -14.85 -35.98 -13.64
N PRO A 3 -14.38 -34.99 -14.41
CA PRO A 3 -13.12 -34.36 -14.10
C PRO A 3 -13.40 -32.92 -13.67
N PHE A 4 -13.10 -32.62 -12.40
CA PHE A 4 -13.03 -31.25 -11.92
C PHE A 4 -11.98 -30.52 -12.78
N ARG A 5 -12.42 -29.54 -13.57
CA ARG A 5 -11.54 -28.54 -14.15
C ARG A 5 -10.73 -27.94 -12.99
N ARG A 6 -9.45 -28.26 -12.89
CA ARG A 6 -8.52 -27.43 -12.12
C ARG A 6 -8.61 -26.05 -12.74
N LYS A 7 -9.18 -25.10 -12.00
CA LYS A 7 -9.16 -23.69 -12.35
C LYS A 7 -7.69 -23.31 -12.38
N THR A 8 -7.14 -23.11 -13.57
CA THR A 8 -5.79 -22.57 -13.76
C THR A 8 -5.79 -21.24 -13.02
N ARG A 9 -5.06 -21.13 -11.90
CA ARG A 9 -4.82 -19.83 -11.24
C ARG A 9 -4.23 -18.93 -12.32
N SER A 10 -4.92 -17.84 -12.65
CA SER A 10 -4.41 -16.91 -13.65
C SER A 10 -3.23 -16.17 -13.03
N ARG A 11 -2.26 -15.77 -13.86
CA ARG A 11 -1.17 -14.88 -13.44
C ARG A 11 -1.70 -13.57 -12.85
N ASP A 12 -2.90 -13.16 -13.26
CA ASP A 12 -3.61 -12.00 -12.72
C ASP A 12 -4.09 -12.21 -11.28
N ASP A 13 -4.52 -13.44 -10.93
CA ASP A 13 -4.93 -13.77 -9.56
C ASP A 13 -3.75 -13.65 -8.58
N ASP A 14 -2.55 -14.03 -9.03
CA ASP A 14 -1.32 -13.95 -8.23
C ASP A 14 -0.83 -12.49 -8.10
N ALA A 15 -1.04 -11.66 -9.12
CA ALA A 15 -0.72 -10.23 -9.08
C ALA A 15 -1.66 -9.47 -8.11
N SER A 16 -2.97 -9.71 -8.19
CA SER A 16 -3.94 -9.13 -7.26
C SER A 16 -3.65 -9.55 -5.81
N ALA A 17 -3.37 -10.84 -5.58
CA ALA A 17 -3.01 -11.32 -4.24
C ALA A 17 -1.73 -10.66 -3.70
N THR A 18 -0.76 -10.39 -4.57
CA THR A 18 0.47 -9.67 -4.19
C THR A 18 0.16 -8.23 -3.78
N ILE A 19 -0.67 -7.52 -4.56
CA ILE A 19 -1.06 -6.14 -4.26
C ILE A 19 -1.81 -6.08 -2.92
N ASP A 20 -2.78 -6.98 -2.70
CA ASP A 20 -3.55 -7.02 -1.45
C ASP A 20 -2.64 -7.28 -0.23
N ALA A 21 -1.69 -8.21 -0.36
CA ALA A 21 -0.71 -8.48 0.67
C ALA A 21 0.23 -7.28 0.94
N ALA A 22 0.64 -6.57 -0.12
CA ALA A 22 1.46 -5.38 -0.01
C ALA A 22 0.72 -4.21 0.66
N ILE A 23 -0.58 -4.04 0.38
CA ILE A 23 -1.46 -3.07 1.06
C ILE A 23 -1.53 -3.38 2.56
N LEU A 24 -1.80 -4.64 2.92
CA LEU A 24 -1.85 -5.05 4.33
C LEU A 24 -0.51 -4.84 5.05
N PHE A 25 0.60 -5.20 4.39
CA PHE A 25 1.94 -4.95 4.91
C PHE A 25 2.17 -3.45 5.16
N THR A 26 1.84 -2.62 4.19
CA THR A 26 1.95 -1.15 4.27
C THR A 26 1.11 -0.61 5.42
N ALA A 27 -0.12 -1.08 5.61
CA ALA A 27 -0.98 -0.66 6.72
C ALA A 27 -0.35 -0.90 8.08
N GLN A 28 0.23 -2.09 8.29
CA GLN A 28 0.95 -2.42 9.53
C GLN A 28 2.17 -1.53 9.74
N ARG A 29 2.94 -1.27 8.67
CA ARG A 29 4.12 -0.40 8.72
C ARG A 29 3.73 1.05 9.02
N TRP A 30 2.63 1.55 8.46
CA TRP A 30 2.11 2.89 8.77
C TRP A 30 1.72 3.03 10.24
N CYS A 31 1.04 2.03 10.81
CA CYS A 31 0.72 2.00 12.25
C CYS A 31 1.97 2.02 13.14
N ALA A 32 3.04 1.34 12.74
CA ALA A 32 4.31 1.38 13.46
C ALA A 32 4.99 2.74 13.32
N PHE A 33 5.10 3.26 12.10
CA PHE A 33 5.69 4.57 11.79
C PHE A 33 4.99 5.70 12.54
N SER A 34 3.66 5.74 12.52
CA SER A 34 2.86 6.79 13.17
C SER A 34 2.99 6.82 14.69
N ARG A 35 3.39 5.70 15.32
CA ARG A 35 3.62 5.61 16.77
C ARG A 35 5.06 5.91 17.16
N SER A 36 6.01 5.55 16.29
CA SER A 36 7.44 5.61 16.61
C SER A 36 8.11 6.91 16.18
N VAL A 37 7.58 7.60 15.16
CA VAL A 37 8.21 8.79 14.59
C VAL A 37 7.49 10.03 15.11
N ALA A 38 8.18 10.80 15.95
CA ALA A 38 7.73 12.13 16.35
C ALA A 38 7.91 13.09 15.18
N LEU A 39 6.81 13.39 14.49
CA LEU A 39 6.78 14.36 13.40
C LEU A 39 6.27 15.71 13.90
N PRO A 40 6.77 16.83 13.36
CA PRO A 40 6.27 18.16 13.71
C PRO A 40 4.76 18.27 13.46
N ALA A 41 4.04 18.94 14.35
CA ALA A 41 2.58 19.11 14.24
C ALA A 41 2.16 19.89 12.98
N GLU A 42 3.02 20.79 12.50
CA GLU A 42 2.83 21.62 11.30
C GLU A 42 2.98 20.81 9.99
N MET A 43 3.47 19.56 10.06
CA MET A 43 3.79 18.79 8.86
C MET A 43 2.51 18.29 8.17
N THR A 44 2.40 18.59 6.88
CA THR A 44 1.26 18.16 6.06
C THR A 44 1.17 16.63 5.99
N LEU A 45 -0.04 16.10 5.80
CA LEU A 45 -0.20 14.64 5.63
C LEU A 45 0.61 14.14 4.43
N ARG A 46 0.64 14.92 3.34
CA ARG A 46 1.42 14.61 2.14
C ARG A 46 2.91 14.42 2.44
N ASP A 47 3.51 15.31 3.23
CA ASP A 47 4.92 15.20 3.62
C ASP A 47 5.16 13.97 4.49
N ARG A 48 4.26 13.72 5.45
CA ARG A 48 4.33 12.53 6.32
C ARG A 48 4.27 11.23 5.51
N ILE A 49 3.35 11.13 4.55
CA ILE A 49 3.23 9.98 3.65
C ILE A 49 4.48 9.87 2.77
N SER A 50 5.05 10.98 2.32
CA SER A 50 6.28 10.98 1.50
C SER A 50 7.50 10.47 2.27
N ILE A 51 7.66 10.87 3.54
CA ILE A 51 8.72 10.35 4.43
C ILE A 51 8.52 8.86 4.67
N PHE A 52 7.28 8.46 4.97
CA PHE A 52 6.94 7.06 5.16
C PHE A 52 7.23 6.23 3.90
N ALA A 53 6.84 6.69 2.71
CA ALA A 53 7.08 6.00 1.45
C ALA A 53 8.57 5.72 1.23
N ARG A 54 9.43 6.72 1.48
CA ARG A 54 10.89 6.55 1.40
C ARG A 54 11.42 5.54 2.42
N ALA A 55 10.89 5.55 3.63
CA ALA A 55 11.30 4.58 4.66
C ALA A 55 10.78 3.16 4.38
N LEU A 56 9.66 3.04 3.67
CA LEU A 56 9.03 1.77 3.33
C LEU A 56 9.70 1.09 2.14
N ASP A 57 10.20 1.87 1.16
CA ASP A 57 10.61 1.42 -0.18
C ASP A 57 11.49 0.15 -0.18
N GLU A 58 12.62 0.17 0.53
CA GLU A 58 13.53 -0.98 0.61
C GLU A 58 12.85 -2.20 1.22
N SER A 59 12.06 -2.00 2.29
CA SER A 59 11.36 -3.09 2.98
C SER A 59 10.22 -3.67 2.14
N LEU A 60 9.55 -2.84 1.33
CA LEU A 60 8.48 -3.27 0.44
C LEU A 60 9.04 -4.16 -0.66
N HIS A 61 10.10 -3.72 -1.33
CA HIS A 61 10.76 -4.49 -2.38
C HIS A 61 11.41 -5.78 -1.85
N GLY A 62 11.92 -5.78 -0.62
CA GLY A 62 12.44 -6.99 0.02
C GLY A 62 11.36 -8.06 0.29
N HIS A 63 10.14 -7.66 0.65
CA HIS A 63 9.02 -8.58 0.91
C HIS A 63 8.25 -8.95 -0.36
N PHE A 64 8.20 -8.05 -1.33
CA PHE A 64 7.46 -8.19 -2.58
C PHE A 64 8.36 -7.87 -3.79
N PRO A 65 9.28 -8.78 -4.18
CA PRO A 65 10.23 -8.51 -5.26
C PRO A 65 9.58 -8.22 -6.62
N THR A 66 8.35 -8.70 -6.84
CA THR A 66 7.54 -8.42 -8.04
C THR A 66 7.15 -6.94 -8.17
N LEU A 67 7.19 -6.18 -7.08
CA LEU A 67 6.88 -4.75 -7.08
C LEU A 67 8.07 -3.87 -7.50
N VAL A 68 9.30 -4.41 -7.55
CA VAL A 68 10.49 -3.65 -7.97
C VAL A 68 10.34 -3.05 -9.37
N SER A 69 9.62 -3.75 -10.25
CA SER A 69 9.33 -3.30 -11.62
C SER A 69 7.92 -2.74 -11.80
N ALA A 70 7.17 -2.57 -10.69
CA ALA A 70 5.83 -2.01 -10.77
C ALA A 70 5.90 -0.51 -11.12
N PRO A 71 4.93 0.01 -11.90
CA PRO A 71 4.82 1.43 -12.14
C PRO A 71 4.70 2.21 -10.83
N GLU A 72 5.28 3.42 -10.77
CA GLU A 72 5.22 4.29 -9.59
C GLU A 72 3.79 4.53 -9.11
N GLN A 73 2.82 4.61 -10.04
CA GLN A 73 1.40 4.78 -9.71
C GLN A 73 0.84 3.58 -8.94
N VAL A 74 1.31 2.36 -9.21
CA VAL A 74 0.91 1.16 -8.47
C VAL A 74 1.48 1.22 -7.05
N ILE A 75 2.74 1.62 -6.90
CA ILE A 75 3.37 1.79 -5.58
C ILE A 75 2.64 2.87 -4.77
N LEU A 76 2.33 4.00 -5.38
CA LEU A 76 1.55 5.07 -4.74
C LEU A 76 0.18 4.58 -4.28
N LEU A 77 -0.51 3.78 -5.09
CA LEU A 77 -1.80 3.19 -4.73
C LEU A 77 -1.68 2.21 -3.57
N ILE A 78 -0.66 1.33 -3.57
CA ILE A 78 -0.39 0.41 -2.46
C ILE A 78 -0.17 1.19 -1.17
N ILE A 79 0.63 2.27 -1.23
CA ILE A 79 0.92 3.11 -0.08
C ILE A 79 -0.35 3.79 0.43
N ALA A 80 -1.09 4.48 -0.45
CA ALA A 80 -2.28 5.22 -0.08
C ALA A 80 -3.39 4.28 0.46
N LYS A 81 -3.56 3.10 -0.15
CA LYS A 81 -4.45 2.05 0.34
C LYS A 81 -4.02 1.45 1.67
N GLY A 82 -2.72 1.24 1.87
CA GLY A 82 -2.22 0.77 3.16
C GLY A 82 -2.45 1.80 4.26
N VAL A 83 -2.21 3.08 3.98
CA VAL A 83 -2.50 4.17 4.91
C VAL A 83 -4.00 4.23 5.24
N GLU A 84 -4.88 4.08 4.24
CA GLU A 84 -6.32 3.99 4.48
C GLU A 84 -6.67 2.78 5.36
N GLN A 85 -6.19 1.59 4.99
CA GLN A 85 -6.49 0.33 5.68
C GLN A 85 -5.93 0.28 7.11
N SER A 86 -4.99 1.14 7.45
CA SER A 86 -4.51 1.30 8.83
C SER A 86 -5.61 1.80 9.78
N GLY A 87 -6.65 2.47 9.26
CA GLY A 87 -7.74 3.05 10.05
C GLY A 87 -7.37 4.31 10.83
N LEU A 88 -6.14 4.82 10.69
CA LEU A 88 -5.68 6.03 11.39
C LEU A 88 -6.11 7.33 10.72
N LEU A 89 -6.50 7.28 9.45
CA LEU A 89 -6.87 8.43 8.63
C LEU A 89 -8.10 8.09 7.78
N ALA A 90 -8.98 9.06 7.57
CA ALA A 90 -10.16 8.85 6.73
C ALA A 90 -9.77 8.88 5.23
N ARG A 91 -10.45 8.06 4.41
CA ARG A 91 -10.27 8.03 2.94
C ARG A 91 -10.26 9.43 2.33
N GLY A 92 -11.25 10.25 2.67
CA GLY A 92 -11.39 11.60 2.09
C GLY A 92 -10.24 12.54 2.44
N GLU A 93 -9.56 12.33 3.57
CA GLU A 93 -8.35 13.10 3.91
C GLU A 93 -7.18 12.66 3.03
N ILE A 94 -7.00 11.35 2.84
CA ILE A 94 -5.93 10.79 2.00
C ILE A 94 -6.08 11.24 0.55
N GLU A 95 -7.29 11.11 0.00
CA GLU A 95 -7.60 11.51 -1.38
C GLU A 95 -7.37 13.00 -1.62
N ARG A 96 -7.81 13.86 -0.68
CA ARG A 96 -7.60 15.32 -0.76
C ARG A 96 -6.13 15.69 -0.73
N GLU A 97 -5.36 15.11 0.19
CA GLU A 97 -3.95 15.47 0.41
C GLU A 97 -3.03 14.96 -0.69
N LEU A 98 -3.34 13.79 -1.25
CA LEU A 98 -2.58 13.20 -2.34
C LEU A 98 -3.08 13.61 -3.73
N GLY A 99 -4.28 14.18 -3.84
CA GLY A 99 -4.89 14.55 -5.12
C GLY A 99 -5.23 13.33 -5.98
N ILE A 100 -5.63 12.22 -5.37
CA ILE A 100 -5.95 10.95 -6.03
C ILE A 100 -7.35 10.48 -5.65
N ILE A 101 -7.87 9.49 -6.38
CA ILE A 101 -9.09 8.75 -6.03
C ILE A 101 -8.68 7.31 -5.75
N LEU A 102 -9.05 6.81 -4.57
CA LEU A 102 -8.74 5.44 -4.19
C LEU A 102 -9.74 4.47 -4.82
N PRO A 103 -9.29 3.33 -5.39
CA PRO A 103 -10.20 2.31 -5.92
C PRO A 103 -11.06 1.70 -4.80
N HIS A 104 -12.20 1.12 -5.12
CA HIS A 104 -13.07 0.48 -4.13
C HIS A 104 -12.59 -0.90 -3.71
#